data_AF-A0AAP9VXS7-F1
#
_entry.id   AF-A0AAP9VXS7-F1
#
_cell.length_a   1.000
_cell.length_b   1.000
_cell.length_c   1.000
_cell.angle_alpha   90.00
_cell.angle_beta   90.00
_cell.angle_gamma   90.00
#
_symmetry.space_group_name_H-M   'P 1'
#
loop_
_entity.id
_entity.type
_entity.pdbx_description
1 polymer ?
#
loop_
_entity_poly.entity_id
_entity_poly.type
_entity_poly.pdbx_seq_one_letter_code
_entity_poly.pdbx_strand_id
1 'polypeptide(L)'
;MGFIKEALMQKWQVTFVDDHGVQSVEQFDCEQQPSMEEAAQLIRAKLLPVPAELDLNDLEGRTDDPTLKSLKDQNSIQILSIAPI
;
A
#
# COMPACT_ATOMS: atom_id res chain seq x y z
N MET A 1 -33.93 7.52 -12.73
CA MET A 1 -33.76 6.78 -11.46
C MET A 1 -32.27 6.71 -11.16
N GLY A 2 -31.82 7.48 -10.18
CA GLY A 2 -30.42 7.55 -9.78
C GLY A 2 -30.07 6.37 -8.88
N PHE A 3 -29.24 5.47 -9.38
CA PHE A 3 -28.45 4.60 -8.52
C PHE A 3 -27.23 5.41 -8.13
N ILE A 4 -27.32 6.14 -7.02
CA ILE A 4 -26.13 6.46 -6.27
C ILE A 4 -25.58 5.10 -5.87
N LYS A 5 -24.59 4.63 -6.62
CA LYS A 5 -23.68 3.58 -6.17
C LYS A 5 -23.03 4.17 -4.94
N GLU A 6 -23.62 3.93 -3.78
CA GLU A 6 -22.92 4.00 -2.52
C GLU A 6 -21.71 3.09 -2.74
N ALA A 7 -20.54 3.69 -2.93
CA ALA A 7 -19.30 2.93 -3.05
C ALA A 7 -19.17 2.18 -1.73
N LEU A 8 -19.62 0.92 -1.74
CA LEU A 8 -19.45 0.00 -0.63
C LEU A 8 -17.95 -0.28 -0.60
N MET A 9 -17.19 0.63 0.00
CA MET A 9 -15.75 0.48 0.12
C MET A 9 -15.53 -0.80 0.90
N GLN A 10 -14.99 -1.81 0.21
CA GLN A 10 -14.66 -3.07 0.84
C GLN A 10 -13.43 -2.82 1.69
N LYS A 11 -13.46 -3.26 2.94
CA LYS A 11 -12.27 -3.19 3.77
C LYS A 11 -11.34 -4.33 3.38
N TRP A 12 -10.08 -3.99 3.22
CA TRP A 12 -8.99 -4.91 2.92
C TRP A 12 -7.95 -4.81 4.02
N GLN A 13 -7.57 -5.95 4.56
CA GLN A 13 -6.42 -6.05 5.44
C GLN A 13 -5.19 -6.40 4.60
N VAL A 14 -4.14 -5.62 4.77
CA VAL A 14 -2.82 -5.82 4.20
C VAL A 14 -1.91 -6.27 5.33
N THR A 15 -1.45 -7.51 5.26
CA THR A 15 -0.44 -8.05 6.16
C THR A 15 0.92 -7.83 5.54
N PHE A 16 1.84 -7.22 6.28
CA PHE A 16 3.21 -6.97 5.85
C PHE A 16 4.18 -7.20 7.01
N VAL A 17 5.44 -7.40 6.67
CA VAL A 17 6.54 -7.44 7.64
C VAL A 17 7.37 -6.18 7.48
N ASP A 18 7.76 -5.54 8.59
CA ASP A 18 8.65 -4.38 8.60
C ASP A 18 10.14 -4.77 8.74
N ASP A 19 11.04 -3.77 8.72
CA ASP A 19 12.49 -3.95 8.82
C ASP A 19 12.94 -4.77 10.04
N HIS A 20 12.17 -4.71 11.13
CA HIS A 20 12.49 -5.46 12.34
C HIS A 20 12.02 -6.92 12.27
N GLY A 21 11.44 -7.35 11.15
CA GLY A 21 10.84 -8.67 11.00
C GLY A 21 9.49 -8.81 11.73
N VAL A 22 8.90 -7.69 12.18
CA VAL A 22 7.61 -7.69 12.87
C VAL A 22 6.49 -7.71 11.84
N GLN A 23 5.52 -8.62 12.01
CA GLN A 23 4.35 -8.65 11.16
C GLN A 23 3.30 -7.67 11.68
N SER A 24 2.90 -6.77 10.79
CA SER A 24 1.89 -5.76 11.03
C SER A 24 0.73 -5.94 10.03
N VAL A 25 -0.49 -5.64 10.47
CA VAL A 25 -1.70 -5.74 9.66
C VAL A 25 -2.38 -4.39 9.63
N GLU A 26 -2.59 -3.86 8.43
CA GLU A 26 -3.25 -2.57 8.24
C GLU A 26 -4.51 -2.69 7.40
N GLN A 27 -5.54 -1.97 7.81
CA GLN A 27 -6.84 -1.99 7.15
C GLN A 27 -7.02 -0.75 6.29
N PHE A 28 -7.47 -0.95 5.06
CA PHE A 28 -7.72 0.09 4.08
C PHE A 28 -9.09 -0.09 3.44
N ASP A 29 -9.75 1.03 3.16
CA ASP A 29 -11.03 1.07 2.47
C ASP A 29 -10.77 1.17 0.95
N CYS A 30 -10.99 0.08 0.21
CA CYS A 30 -10.82 0.04 -1.24
C CYS A 30 -12.04 -0.60 -1.93
N GLU A 31 -12.48 -0.02 -3.04
CA GLU A 31 -13.63 -0.55 -3.80
C GLU A 31 -13.35 -1.93 -4.42
N GLN A 32 -12.10 -2.22 -4.74
CA GLN A 32 -11.64 -3.49 -5.32
C GLN A 32 -10.40 -3.99 -4.57
N GLN A 33 -10.05 -5.27 -4.78
CA GLN A 33 -8.84 -5.86 -4.22
C GLN A 33 -7.61 -5.06 -4.67
N PRO A 34 -6.86 -4.42 -3.75
CA PRO A 34 -5.67 -3.69 -4.14
C PRO A 34 -4.59 -4.67 -4.61
N SER A 35 -3.84 -4.26 -5.62
CA SER A 35 -2.61 -4.96 -6.04
C SER A 35 -1.51 -4.81 -4.98
N MET A 36 -0.46 -5.61 -5.08
CA MET A 36 0.71 -5.49 -4.19
C MET A 36 1.29 -4.08 -4.20
N GLU A 37 1.38 -3.44 -5.36
CA GLU A 37 1.79 -2.04 -5.47
C GLU A 37 0.83 -1.07 -4.76
N GLU A 38 -0.48 -1.15 -5.00
CA GLU A 38 -1.47 -0.29 -4.36
C GLU A 38 -1.41 -0.44 -2.84
N ALA A 39 -1.34 -1.68 -2.35
CA ALA A 39 -1.13 -1.95 -0.94
C ALA A 39 0.19 -1.37 -0.43
N ALA A 40 1.28 -1.41 -1.21
CA ALA A 40 2.55 -0.80 -0.82
C ALA A 40 2.45 0.72 -0.74
N GLN A 41 1.75 1.37 -1.68
CA GLN A 41 1.49 2.81 -1.65
C GLN A 41 0.69 3.20 -0.41
N LEU A 42 -0.37 2.45 -0.09
CA LEU A 42 -1.20 2.66 1.10
C LEU A 42 -0.41 2.51 2.40
N ILE A 43 0.36 1.43 2.53
CA ILE A 43 1.26 1.19 3.66
C ILE A 43 2.30 2.32 3.78
N ARG A 44 2.93 2.71 2.66
CA ARG A 44 3.89 3.81 2.62
C ARG A 44 3.26 5.10 3.12
N ALA A 45 2.10 5.47 2.59
CA ALA A 45 1.40 6.70 2.95
C ALA A 45 1.02 6.74 4.43
N LYS A 46 0.75 5.57 5.04
CA LYS A 46 0.35 5.45 6.43
C LYS A 46 1.51 5.39 7.42
N LEU A 47 2.56 4.60 7.13
CA LEU A 47 3.74 4.45 7.99
C LEU A 47 4.73 5.59 7.84
N LEU A 48 4.84 6.13 6.63
CA LEU A 48 5.74 7.22 6.27
C LEU A 48 4.90 8.40 5.76
N PRO A 49 4.10 9.06 6.61
CA PRO A 49 3.46 10.33 6.27
C PRO A 49 4.54 11.42 6.24
N VAL A 50 5.50 11.30 5.33
CA VAL A 50 6.62 12.23 5.21
C VAL A 50 6.19 13.34 4.26
N PRO A 51 6.32 14.62 4.65
CA PRO A 51 6.00 15.75 3.79
C PRO A 51 6.95 15.78 2.59
N ALA A 52 6.40 15.49 1.40
CA ALA A 52 6.75 16.03 0.08
C ALA A 52 8.22 16.12 -0.43
N GLU A 53 9.26 15.79 0.34
CA GLU A 53 10.66 16.05 -0.04
C GLU A 53 11.53 14.78 -0.16
N LEU A 54 11.00 13.60 0.20
CA LEU A 54 11.64 12.34 -0.18
C LEU A 54 11.37 12.11 -1.66
N ASP A 55 12.37 12.47 -2.46
CA ASP A 55 12.46 12.45 -3.91
C ASP A 55 11.73 11.24 -4.55
N LEU A 56 10.44 11.41 -4.81
CA LEU A 56 9.62 10.49 -5.61
C LEU A 56 10.05 10.49 -7.10
N ASN A 57 10.98 11.39 -7.49
CA ASN A 57 11.52 11.50 -8.84
C ASN A 57 12.45 10.34 -9.25
N ASP A 58 13.00 9.55 -8.32
CA ASP A 58 13.85 8.40 -8.70
C ASP A 58 13.06 7.09 -8.93
N LEU A 59 11.79 7.05 -8.53
CA LEU A 59 10.96 5.85 -8.61
C LEU A 59 10.11 5.79 -9.88
N GLU A 60 9.81 6.94 -10.47
CA GLU A 60 9.01 7.04 -11.69
C GLU A 60 9.85 6.62 -12.92
N GLY A 61 9.54 5.46 -13.51
CA GLY A 61 10.06 5.06 -14.83
C GLY A 61 11.09 3.93 -14.87
N ARG A 62 11.38 3.22 -13.77
CA ARG A 62 12.37 2.11 -13.77
C ARG A 62 11.80 0.70 -13.55
N THR A 63 10.58 0.52 -13.07
CA THR A 63 10.01 -0.82 -12.76
C THR A 63 8.47 -0.77 -12.82
N ASP A 64 7.81 -1.91 -13.06
CA ASP A 64 6.34 -2.06 -13.08
C ASP A 64 5.72 -1.78 -11.70
N ASP A 65 6.43 -2.10 -10.62
CA ASP A 65 6.05 -1.84 -9.23
C ASP A 65 7.09 -1.00 -8.46
N PRO A 66 7.27 0.30 -8.78
CA PRO A 66 8.29 1.14 -8.16
C PRO A 66 8.08 1.36 -6.66
N THR A 67 6.83 1.39 -6.20
CA THR A 67 6.55 1.65 -4.78
C THR A 67 6.80 0.40 -3.95
N LEU A 68 6.34 -0.76 -4.42
CA LEU A 68 6.59 -2.04 -3.77
C LEU A 68 8.09 -2.31 -3.60
N LYS A 69 8.86 -2.09 -4.67
CA LYS A 69 10.30 -2.29 -4.66
C LYS A 69 10.99 -1.34 -3.69
N SER A 70 10.58 -0.07 -3.65
CA SER A 70 11.17 0.93 -2.76
C SER A 70 10.81 0.71 -1.30
N LEU A 71 9.59 0.25 -1.02
CA LEU A 71 9.17 -0.14 0.32
C LEU A 71 10.09 -1.24 0.87
N LYS A 72 10.39 -2.22 0.03
CA LYS A 72 11.27 -3.34 0.38
C LYS A 72 12.75 -2.95 0.42
N ASP A 73 13.22 -2.16 -0.54
CA ASP A 73 14.65 -1.82 -0.66
C ASP A 73 15.07 -0.75 0.35
N GLN A 74 14.23 0.26 0.56
CA GLN A 74 14.53 1.41 1.43
C GLN A 74 14.08 1.19 2.87
N ASN A 75 12.98 0.46 3.09
CA ASN A 75 12.38 0.29 4.42
C ASN A 75 12.33 -1.17 4.87
N SER A 76 12.87 -2.11 4.08
CA SER A 76 12.78 -3.56 4.34
C SER A 76 11.35 -4.05 4.58
N ILE A 77 10.33 -3.31 4.12
CA ILE A 77 8.93 -3.67 4.29
C ILE A 77 8.51 -4.59 3.14
N GLN A 78 7.90 -5.73 3.48
CA GLN A 78 7.40 -6.67 2.48
C GLN A 78 5.96 -7.08 2.79
N ILE A 79 5.08 -6.87 1.80
CA ILE A 79 3.69 -7.31 1.89
C ILE A 79 3.65 -8.83 1.76
N LEU A 80 2.97 -9.46 2.71
CA LEU A 80 2.79 -10.91 2.79
C LEU A 80 1.49 -11.35 2.13
N SER A 81 0.38 -10.65 2.40
CA SER A 81 -0.94 -11.03 1.89
C SER A 81 -1.92 -9.86 1.98
N ILE A 82 -2.91 -9.89 1.08
CA ILE A 82 -4.02 -8.93 1.05
C ILE A 82 -5.31 -9.75 1.09
N ALA A 83 -6.15 -9.52 2.09
CA ALA A 83 -7.40 -10.24 2.27
C ALA A 83 -8.55 -9.26 2.54
N PRO A 84 -9.78 -9.55 2.07
CA PRO A 84 -10.95 -8.74 2.43
C PRO A 84 -11.34 -8.99 3.90
N ILE A 85 -12.00 -8.01 4.50
CA ILE A 85 -12.53 -8.03 5.89
C ILE A 85 -14.06 -7.99 5.87
#